data_AF-A0A7S2MH02-F1
#
_entry.id   AF-A0A7S2MH02-F1
#
_cell.length_a   1.000
_cell.length_b   1.000
_cell.length_c   1.000
_cell.angle_alpha   90.00
_cell.angle_beta   90.00
_cell.angle_gamma   90.00
#
_symmetry.space_group_name_H-M   'P 1'
#
loop_
_entity.id
_entity.type
_entity.pdbx_description
1 polymer ?
#
loop_
_entity_poly.entity_id
_entity_poly.type
_entity_poly.pdbx_seq_one_letter_code
_entity_poly.pdbx_strand_id
1 'polypeptide(L)'
;DIRSRFPSESVTCVPHDEELRAAWKRLPRSGDAVPHAAKEVQTRQQLNARHAVGLAVARGIDWLLHIDADELFDPGPSGDAAAHFGELSRDGVATFCYVNFEAVPETRGVVDPFAEVTLFKRSLEVVPRTAEAREAIDFWQDRQAGSFFYYYDNGKAAVRVAAAARPLSVHEWLP
;
A
#
# COMPACT_ATOMS: atom_id res chain seq x y z
N ASP A 1 16.36 -6.55 -14.71
CA ASP A 1 16.28 -6.18 -13.28
C ASP A 1 15.21 -5.10 -13.16
N ILE A 2 14.32 -5.14 -12.15
CA ILE A 2 13.29 -4.10 -11.97
C ILE A 2 13.94 -2.71 -11.79
N ARG A 3 15.15 -2.66 -11.21
CA ARG A 3 15.94 -1.44 -11.04
C ARG A 3 16.33 -0.77 -12.35
N SER A 4 16.45 -1.54 -13.43
CA SER A 4 16.78 -1.00 -14.75
C SER A 4 15.55 -0.55 -15.53
N ARG A 5 14.33 -0.80 -15.03
CA ARG A 5 13.08 -0.39 -15.69
C ARG A 5 12.65 1.02 -15.31
N PHE A 6 13.14 1.57 -14.19
CA PHE A 6 12.72 2.86 -13.68
C PHE A 6 13.92 3.80 -13.44
N PRO A 7 13.75 5.12 -13.63
CA PRO A 7 14.80 6.09 -13.36
C PRO A 7 15.12 6.15 -11.86
N SER A 8 16.41 6.06 -11.51
CA SER A 8 16.87 6.01 -10.11
C SER A 8 16.60 7.30 -9.33
N GLU A 9 16.39 8.42 -10.03
CA GLU A 9 16.06 9.71 -9.45
C GLU A 9 14.62 9.77 -8.92
N SER A 10 13.71 8.95 -9.45
CA SER A 10 12.29 8.94 -9.06
C SER A 10 11.89 7.67 -8.32
N VAL A 11 12.60 6.56 -8.56
CA VAL A 11 12.26 5.26 -7.98
C VAL A 11 13.44 4.70 -7.21
N THR A 12 13.20 4.33 -5.95
CA THR A 12 14.15 3.61 -5.12
C THR A 12 13.67 2.19 -4.90
N CYS A 13 14.38 1.22 -5.48
CA CYS A 13 14.11 -0.20 -5.28
C CYS A 13 15.07 -0.76 -4.23
N VAL A 14 14.53 -1.11 -3.06
CA VAL A 14 15.32 -1.75 -2.01
C VAL A 14 15.16 -3.28 -2.12
N PRO A 15 16.23 -4.02 -2.47
CA PRO A 15 16.17 -5.48 -2.54
C PRO A 15 15.93 -6.10 -1.16
N HIS A 16 15.34 -7.29 -1.16
CA HIS A 16 15.27 -8.10 0.06
C HIS A 16 16.55 -8.91 0.27
N ASP A 17 17.63 -8.22 0.66
CA ASP A 17 18.96 -8.79 0.85
C ASP A 17 19.53 -8.58 2.28
N GLU A 18 20.81 -8.87 2.46
CA GLU A 18 21.50 -8.70 3.75
C GLU A 18 21.62 -7.23 4.17
N GLU A 19 21.70 -6.30 3.23
CA GLU A 19 21.79 -4.87 3.52
C GLU A 19 20.46 -4.36 4.11
N LEU A 20 19.33 -4.72 3.50
CA LEU A 20 18.01 -4.41 4.05
C LEU A 20 17.82 -5.06 5.43
N ARG A 21 18.23 -6.33 5.60
CA ARG A 21 18.17 -7.00 6.90
C ARG A 21 19.01 -6.30 7.96
N ALA A 22 20.19 -5.80 7.59
CA ALA A 22 21.03 -5.00 8.49
C ALA A 22 20.39 -3.65 8.81
N ALA A 23 19.73 -3.02 7.84
CA ALA A 23 18.97 -1.78 8.05
C ALA A 23 17.82 -1.98 9.02
N TRP A 24 17.07 -3.08 8.92
CA TRP A 24 16.00 -3.38 9.88
C TRP A 24 16.52 -3.51 11.31
N LYS A 25 17.70 -4.12 11.53
CA LYS A 25 18.31 -4.24 12.87
C LYS A 25 18.69 -2.90 13.50
N ARG A 26 18.89 -1.86 12.69
CA ARG A 26 19.20 -0.50 13.14
C ARG A 26 17.94 0.33 13.45
N LEU A 27 16.75 -0.14 13.06
CA LEU A 27 15.50 0.56 13.37
C LEU A 27 15.24 0.54 14.88
N PRO A 28 14.73 1.63 15.47
CA PRO A 28 14.37 1.64 16.89
C PRO A 28 13.34 0.54 17.19
N ARG A 29 13.46 -0.21 18.28
CA ARG A 29 12.43 -1.20 18.68
C ARG A 29 12.04 -2.19 17.56
N SER A 30 12.99 -2.66 16.76
CA SER A 30 12.76 -3.68 15.72
C SER A 30 13.34 -5.05 16.06
N GLY A 31 14.18 -5.14 17.10
CA GLY A 31 14.99 -6.33 17.43
C GLY A 31 14.19 -7.63 17.45
N ASP A 32 13.02 -7.63 18.08
CA ASP A 32 12.17 -8.81 18.21
C ASP A 32 11.43 -9.17 16.91
N ALA A 33 11.24 -8.21 16.00
CA ALA A 33 10.51 -8.42 14.75
C ALA A 33 11.40 -8.97 13.62
N VAL A 34 12.69 -8.62 13.59
CA VAL A 34 13.60 -9.00 12.50
C VAL A 34 13.68 -10.52 12.26
N PRO A 35 13.78 -11.39 13.29
CA PRO A 35 13.83 -12.84 13.08
C PRO A 35 12.59 -13.42 12.39
N HIS A 36 11.44 -12.75 12.53
CA HIS A 36 10.14 -13.20 12.02
C HIS A 36 9.90 -12.78 10.57
N ALA A 37 10.58 -11.74 10.09
CA ALA A 37 10.38 -11.15 8.76
C ALA A 37 10.55 -12.15 7.58
N ALA A 38 11.28 -13.25 7.78
CA ALA A 38 11.43 -14.30 6.78
C ALA A 38 10.15 -15.13 6.58
N LYS A 39 9.35 -15.33 7.64
CA LYS A 39 8.16 -16.20 7.64
C LYS A 39 6.86 -15.40 7.68
N GLU A 40 6.88 -14.23 8.29
CA GLU A 40 5.70 -13.41 8.52
C GLU A 40 5.68 -12.21 7.58
N VAL A 41 4.77 -12.23 6.60
CA VAL A 41 4.65 -11.16 5.59
C VAL A 41 4.32 -9.81 6.22
N GLN A 42 3.41 -9.78 7.20
CA GLN A 42 3.01 -8.54 7.87
C GLN A 42 4.16 -7.93 8.66
N THR A 43 4.95 -8.76 9.36
CA THR A 43 6.15 -8.31 10.08
C THR A 43 7.18 -7.72 9.11
N ARG A 44 7.37 -8.35 7.95
CA ARG A 44 8.25 -7.82 6.89
C ARG A 44 7.74 -6.50 6.30
N GLN A 45 6.44 -6.39 6.01
CA GLN A 45 5.83 -5.16 5.51
C GLN A 45 6.01 -4.00 6.50
N GLN A 46 5.76 -4.22 7.80
CA GLN A 46 5.97 -3.20 8.82
C GLN A 46 7.43 -2.76 8.92
N LEU A 47 8.39 -3.69 8.86
CA LEU A 47 9.82 -3.35 8.86
C LEU A 47 10.22 -2.55 7.60
N ASN A 48 9.67 -2.89 6.44
CA ASN A 48 9.85 -2.14 5.20
C ASN A 48 9.28 -0.72 5.30
N ALA A 49 8.05 -0.59 5.77
CA ALA A 49 7.39 0.69 5.96
C ALA A 49 8.17 1.59 6.92
N ARG A 50 8.71 1.04 8.01
CA ARG A 50 9.59 1.78 8.94
C ARG A 50 10.92 2.19 8.31
N HIS A 51 11.51 1.33 7.50
CA HIS A 51 12.71 1.68 6.74
C HIS A 51 12.41 2.82 5.74
N ALA A 52 11.25 2.76 5.07
CA ALA A 52 10.80 3.78 4.14
C ALA A 52 10.55 5.14 4.81
N VAL A 53 10.02 5.18 6.05
CA VAL A 53 9.93 6.43 6.83
C VAL A 53 11.31 7.08 6.99
N GLY A 54 12.34 6.30 7.33
CA GLY A 54 13.71 6.82 7.45
C GLY A 54 14.24 7.40 6.15
N LEU A 55 13.96 6.75 5.02
CA LEU A 55 14.31 7.27 3.69
C LEU A 55 13.54 8.55 3.36
N ALA A 56 12.25 8.60 3.69
CA ALA A 56 11.39 9.76 3.46
C ALA A 56 11.86 10.99 4.25
N VAL A 57 12.18 10.82 5.54
CA VAL A 57 12.75 11.88 6.39
C VAL A 57 14.06 12.40 5.81
N ALA A 58 14.96 11.50 5.42
CA ALA A 58 16.27 11.88 4.86
C ALA A 58 16.17 12.64 3.52
N ARG A 59 15.06 12.48 2.80
CA ARG A 59 14.80 13.11 1.50
C ARG A 59 13.85 14.30 1.55
N GLY A 60 13.32 14.65 2.73
CA GLY A 60 12.34 15.72 2.87
C GLY A 60 11.01 15.41 2.18
N ILE A 61 10.60 14.14 2.16
CA ILE A 61 9.28 13.72 1.66
C ILE A 61 8.25 13.94 2.77
N ASP A 62 7.13 14.61 2.47
CA ASP A 62 6.11 14.98 3.47
C ASP A 62 5.11 13.87 3.79
N TRP A 63 4.81 12.99 2.83
CA TRP A 63 3.79 11.96 2.94
C TRP A 63 4.30 10.61 2.48
N LEU A 64 3.87 9.55 3.17
CA LEU A 64 4.14 8.17 2.80
C LEU A 64 2.81 7.43 2.65
N LEU A 65 2.55 6.90 1.45
CA LEU A 65 1.45 5.99 1.17
C LEU A 65 1.94 4.54 1.24
N HIS A 66 1.31 3.73 2.07
CA HIS A 66 1.57 2.28 2.15
C HIS A 66 0.48 1.54 1.36
N ILE A 67 0.89 0.95 0.24
CA ILE A 67 -0.01 0.31 -0.73
C ILE A 67 0.61 -0.98 -1.28
N ASP A 68 -0.24 -1.96 -1.57
CA ASP A 68 0.17 -3.23 -2.19
C ASP A 68 0.29 -3.09 -3.72
N ALA A 69 1.05 -3.98 -4.36
CA ALA A 69 1.36 -3.88 -5.79
C ALA A 69 0.15 -4.18 -6.70
N ASP A 70 -0.87 -4.86 -6.17
CA ASP A 70 -2.11 -5.21 -6.83
C ASP A 70 -3.25 -4.23 -6.49
N GLU A 71 -2.94 -3.05 -5.98
CA GLU A 71 -3.95 -2.07 -5.61
C GLU A 71 -3.80 -0.72 -6.30
N LEU A 72 -4.96 -0.08 -6.52
CA LEU A 72 -5.03 1.24 -7.12
C LEU A 72 -5.15 2.31 -6.04
N PHE A 73 -4.29 3.32 -6.15
CA PHE A 73 -4.47 4.60 -5.47
C PHE A 73 -5.29 5.54 -6.35
N ASP A 74 -6.45 5.95 -5.85
CA ASP A 74 -7.30 6.98 -6.46
C ASP A 74 -7.26 8.24 -5.58
N PRO A 75 -6.55 9.31 -5.97
CA PRO A 75 -6.52 10.59 -5.23
C PRO A 75 -7.84 11.37 -5.32
N GLY A 76 -8.85 10.83 -6.01
CA GLY A 76 -10.15 11.44 -6.19
C GLY A 76 -10.22 12.32 -7.45
N PRO A 77 -11.21 13.22 -7.52
CA PRO A 77 -11.59 13.89 -8.77
C PRO A 77 -10.50 14.72 -9.46
N SER A 78 -9.49 15.20 -8.74
CA SER A 78 -8.36 15.93 -9.33
C SER A 78 -7.42 15.02 -10.13
N GLY A 79 -7.38 13.73 -9.81
CA GLY A 79 -6.40 12.78 -10.35
C GLY A 79 -4.95 13.07 -9.96
N ASP A 80 -4.68 14.11 -9.16
CA ASP A 80 -3.33 14.57 -8.82
C ASP A 80 -3.00 14.29 -7.36
N ALA A 81 -2.05 13.38 -7.15
CA ALA A 81 -1.54 13.01 -5.85
C ALA A 81 -0.95 14.21 -5.08
N ALA A 82 -0.22 15.10 -5.77
CA ALA A 82 0.43 16.24 -5.13
C ALA A 82 -0.60 17.24 -4.59
N ALA A 83 -1.62 17.57 -5.40
CA ALA A 83 -2.74 18.39 -4.95
C ALA A 83 -3.47 17.76 -3.76
N HIS A 84 -3.77 16.46 -3.83
CA HIS A 84 -4.46 15.73 -2.77
C HIS A 84 -3.69 15.74 -1.44
N PHE A 85 -2.39 15.40 -1.43
CA PHE A 85 -1.58 15.46 -0.21
C PHE A 85 -1.35 16.90 0.27
N GLY A 86 -1.34 17.88 -0.62
CA GLY A 86 -1.33 19.30 -0.29
C GLY A 86 -2.59 19.75 0.44
N GLU A 87 -3.76 19.26 0.03
CA GLU A 87 -5.04 19.47 0.74
C GLU A 87 -5.01 18.86 2.15
N LEU A 88 -4.64 17.58 2.26
CA LEU A 88 -4.51 16.92 3.56
C LEU A 88 -3.57 17.67 4.51
N SER A 89 -2.46 18.17 3.98
CA SER A 89 -1.49 18.98 4.74
C SER A 89 -2.10 20.29 5.26
N ARG A 90 -2.87 20.99 4.41
CA ARG A 90 -3.54 22.24 4.78
C ARG A 90 -4.62 22.03 5.83
N ASP A 91 -5.31 20.90 5.75
CA ASP A 91 -6.38 20.52 6.69
C ASP A 91 -5.83 19.97 8.02
N GLY A 92 -4.51 19.89 8.19
CA GLY A 92 -3.88 19.40 9.40
C GLY A 92 -4.03 17.90 9.61
N VAL A 93 -4.33 17.15 8.54
CA VAL A 93 -4.47 15.69 8.59
C VAL A 93 -3.08 15.06 8.80
N ALA A 94 -3.01 14.11 9.74
CA ALA A 94 -1.78 13.39 10.05
C ALA A 94 -1.75 11.98 9.44
N THR A 95 -2.91 11.35 9.31
CA THR A 95 -3.11 10.06 8.66
C THR A 95 -4.39 10.08 7.84
N PHE A 96 -4.40 9.37 6.72
CA PHE A 96 -5.59 9.24 5.87
C PHE A 96 -5.74 7.79 5.42
N CYS A 97 -6.95 7.25 5.51
CA CYS A 97 -7.27 5.90 5.05
C CYS A 97 -8.11 5.96 3.76
N TYR A 98 -7.66 5.24 2.74
CA TYR A 98 -8.31 5.07 1.46
C TYR A 98 -9.01 3.71 1.40
N VAL A 99 -10.14 3.64 0.70
CA VAL A 99 -10.82 2.37 0.42
C VAL A 99 -10.00 1.51 -0.54
N ASN A 100 -10.14 0.19 -0.45
CA ASN A 100 -9.43 -0.72 -1.36
C ASN A 100 -9.99 -0.69 -2.78
N PHE A 101 -9.07 -0.80 -3.72
CA PHE A 101 -9.31 -1.15 -5.12
C PHE A 101 -8.35 -2.27 -5.50
N GLU A 102 -8.82 -3.53 -5.57
CA GLU A 102 -7.97 -4.72 -5.82
C GLU A 102 -7.98 -5.08 -7.31
N ALA A 103 -6.81 -5.23 -7.91
CA ALA A 103 -6.63 -5.51 -9.33
C ALA A 103 -7.31 -6.84 -9.74
N VAL A 104 -7.95 -6.82 -10.91
CA VAL A 104 -8.63 -7.99 -11.49
C VAL A 104 -8.02 -8.29 -12.86
N PRO A 105 -7.11 -9.26 -12.95
CA PRO A 105 -6.57 -9.67 -14.24
C PRO A 105 -7.68 -10.30 -15.10
N GLU A 106 -7.86 -9.75 -16.29
CA GLU A 106 -8.89 -10.20 -17.25
C GLU A 106 -8.45 -11.46 -18.01
N THR A 107 -7.14 -11.73 -18.03
CA THR A 107 -6.56 -12.90 -18.69
C THR A 107 -5.51 -13.56 -17.79
N ARG A 108 -5.17 -14.83 -18.08
CA ARG A 108 -4.11 -15.55 -17.37
C ARG A 108 -2.70 -15.23 -17.88
N GLY A 109 -2.59 -14.59 -19.05
CA GLY A 109 -1.34 -14.38 -19.77
C GLY A 109 -0.71 -13.01 -19.54
N VAL A 110 -1.02 -12.35 -18.42
CA VAL A 110 -0.51 -11.01 -18.09
C VAL A 110 1.00 -11.04 -17.94
N VAL A 111 1.71 -10.20 -18.70
CA VAL A 111 3.18 -10.10 -18.67
C VAL A 111 3.61 -8.89 -17.84
N ASP A 112 2.95 -7.74 -18.03
CA ASP A 112 3.15 -6.52 -17.28
C ASP A 112 1.85 -6.07 -16.59
N PRO A 113 1.63 -6.47 -15.33
CA PRO A 113 0.36 -6.21 -14.64
C PRO A 113 0.09 -4.72 -14.43
N PHE A 114 1.12 -3.87 -14.40
CA PHE A 114 0.96 -2.43 -14.23
C PHE A 114 0.48 -1.71 -15.51
N ALA A 115 0.64 -2.35 -16.67
CA ALA A 115 0.19 -1.80 -17.95
C ALA A 115 -1.04 -2.52 -18.50
N GLU A 116 -1.19 -3.82 -18.21
CA GLU A 116 -2.22 -4.67 -18.81
C GLU A 116 -3.47 -4.83 -17.93
N VAL A 117 -3.37 -4.69 -16.60
CA VAL A 117 -4.54 -4.84 -15.73
C VAL A 117 -5.21 -3.49 -15.55
N THR A 118 -6.44 -3.37 -16.06
CA THR A 118 -7.19 -2.11 -16.06
C THR A 118 -8.43 -2.13 -15.18
N LEU A 119 -8.85 -3.31 -14.70
CA LEU A 119 -10.02 -3.48 -13.86
C LEU A 119 -9.64 -3.65 -12.39
N PHE A 120 -10.44 -3.06 -11.51
CA PHE A 120 -10.26 -3.14 -10.06
C PHE A 120 -11.60 -3.41 -9.36
N LYS A 121 -11.63 -4.38 -8.45
CA LYS A 121 -12.74 -4.57 -7.51
C LYS A 121 -12.78 -3.39 -6.56
N ARG A 122 -13.91 -2.70 -6.52
CA ARG A 122 -14.15 -1.56 -5.63
C ARG A 122 -14.59 -2.04 -4.24
N SER A 123 -14.18 -1.35 -3.18
CA SER A 123 -14.68 -1.61 -1.83
C SER A 123 -16.21 -1.60 -1.76
N LEU A 124 -16.77 -2.52 -0.97
CA LEU A 124 -18.21 -2.61 -0.71
C LEU A 124 -18.80 -1.30 -0.14
N GLU A 125 -17.98 -0.45 0.46
CA GLU A 125 -18.38 0.88 0.95
C GLU A 125 -18.79 1.85 -0.16
N VAL A 126 -18.19 1.70 -1.35
CA VAL A 126 -18.37 2.63 -2.49
C VAL A 126 -19.06 1.99 -3.69
N VAL A 127 -19.31 0.67 -3.64
CA VAL A 127 -20.08 -0.04 -4.68
C VAL A 127 -21.56 0.42 -4.61
N PRO A 128 -22.16 0.84 -5.75
CA PRO A 128 -23.57 1.20 -5.80
C PRO A 128 -24.50 0.06 -5.34
N ARG A 129 -25.59 0.40 -4.67
CA ARG A 129 -26.58 -0.59 -4.19
C ARG A 129 -27.59 -0.97 -5.28
N THR A 130 -27.12 -1.56 -6.38
CA THR A 130 -27.97 -2.04 -7.48
C THR A 130 -28.07 -3.57 -7.48
N ALA A 131 -29.00 -4.12 -8.28
CA ALA A 131 -29.13 -5.57 -8.44
C ALA A 131 -27.89 -6.14 -9.13
N GLU A 132 -27.39 -5.47 -10.17
CA GLU A 132 -26.21 -5.88 -10.93
C GLU A 132 -24.95 -5.88 -10.05
N ALA A 133 -24.80 -4.86 -9.18
CA ALA A 133 -23.71 -4.80 -8.23
C ALA A 133 -23.77 -5.96 -7.22
N ARG A 134 -24.98 -6.32 -6.76
CA ARG A 134 -25.18 -7.45 -5.85
C ARG A 134 -24.80 -8.78 -6.51
N GLU A 135 -25.24 -9.00 -7.74
CA GLU A 135 -24.87 -10.20 -8.51
C GLU A 135 -23.36 -10.32 -8.69
N ALA A 136 -22.67 -9.21 -8.97
CA ALA A 136 -21.21 -9.18 -9.07
C ALA A 136 -20.53 -9.48 -7.71
N ILE A 137 -21.06 -8.95 -6.60
CA ILE A 137 -20.55 -9.25 -5.25
C ILE A 137 -20.69 -10.73 -4.94
N ASP A 138 -21.88 -11.30 -5.16
CA ASP A 138 -22.18 -12.71 -4.90
C ASP A 138 -21.24 -13.61 -5.72
N PHE A 139 -21.03 -13.29 -7.01
CA PHE A 139 -20.08 -14.00 -7.88
C PHE A 139 -18.66 -14.05 -7.30
N TRP A 140 -18.15 -12.94 -6.76
CA TRP A 140 -16.81 -12.89 -6.19
C TRP A 140 -16.72 -13.63 -4.85
N GLN A 141 -17.73 -13.49 -3.99
CA GLN A 141 -17.80 -14.17 -2.70
C GLN A 141 -17.85 -15.69 -2.85
N ASP A 142 -18.64 -16.20 -3.79
CA ASP A 142 -18.75 -17.64 -4.06
C ASP A 142 -17.40 -18.26 -4.47
N ARG A 143 -16.56 -17.48 -5.17
CA ARG A 143 -15.23 -17.93 -5.62
C ARG A 143 -14.16 -17.87 -4.53
N GLN A 144 -14.45 -17.21 -3.42
CA GLN A 144 -13.49 -16.91 -2.36
C GLN A 144 -14.03 -17.30 -0.98
N ALA A 145 -14.77 -18.42 -0.90
CA ALA A 145 -15.29 -18.97 0.36
C ALA A 145 -16.07 -17.94 1.22
N GLY A 146 -16.78 -17.02 0.57
CA GLY A 146 -17.58 -15.96 1.19
C GLY A 146 -16.87 -14.61 1.32
N SER A 147 -15.56 -14.52 1.07
CA SER A 147 -14.81 -13.26 1.11
C SER A 147 -14.91 -12.51 -0.22
N PHE A 148 -15.07 -11.18 -0.18
CA PHE A 148 -15.14 -10.39 -1.43
C PHE A 148 -13.75 -10.00 -1.96
N PHE A 149 -12.84 -9.63 -1.06
CA PHE A 149 -11.41 -9.41 -1.35
C PHE A 149 -10.58 -10.63 -0.95
N TYR A 150 -9.41 -10.80 -1.58
CA TYR A 150 -8.53 -11.93 -1.29
C TYR A 150 -7.96 -11.91 0.12
N TYR A 151 -7.76 -10.70 0.68
CA TYR A 151 -7.14 -10.53 1.98
C TYR A 151 -7.96 -9.64 2.91
N TYR A 152 -7.93 -8.32 2.71
CA TYR A 152 -8.45 -7.36 3.68
C TYR A 152 -9.24 -6.24 2.98
N ASP A 153 -10.27 -5.76 3.64
CA ASP A 153 -11.08 -4.58 3.26
C ASP A 153 -10.80 -3.35 4.14
N ASN A 154 -9.76 -3.41 4.98
CA ASN A 154 -9.39 -2.39 5.97
C ASN A 154 -8.81 -1.09 5.38
N GLY A 155 -8.69 -0.98 4.06
CA GLY A 155 -8.14 0.18 3.39
C GLY A 155 -6.61 0.22 3.31
N LYS A 156 -6.13 1.29 2.67
CA LYS A 156 -4.72 1.69 2.58
C LYS A 156 -4.51 2.99 3.33
N ALA A 157 -3.32 3.15 3.92
CA ALA A 157 -3.06 4.30 4.74
C ALA A 157 -1.91 5.14 4.19
N ALA A 158 -2.13 6.46 4.19
CA ALA A 158 -1.07 7.44 4.13
C ALA A 158 -0.83 8.05 5.51
N VAL A 159 0.42 8.40 5.77
CA VAL A 159 0.86 9.07 7.00
C VAL A 159 1.74 10.26 6.66
N ARG A 160 1.61 11.33 7.45
CA ARG A 160 2.54 12.44 7.40
C ARG A 160 3.88 11.99 7.96
N VAL A 161 4.94 12.25 7.22
CA VAL A 161 6.28 11.80 7.57
C VAL A 161 6.79 12.62 8.76
N ALA A 162 7.10 11.91 9.83
CA ALA A 162 7.77 12.44 11.02
C ALA A 162 8.73 11.39 11.57
N ALA A 163 9.70 11.81 12.39
CA ALA A 163 10.67 10.88 12.98
C ALA A 163 10.02 9.82 13.89
N ALA A 164 8.85 10.13 14.46
CA ALA A 164 8.08 9.21 15.30
C ALA A 164 7.09 8.34 14.50
N ALA A 165 6.83 8.69 13.23
CA ALA A 165 5.84 8.03 12.42
C ALA A 165 6.19 6.54 12.25
N ARG A 166 5.22 5.66 12.52
CA ARG A 166 5.43 4.22 12.45
C ARG A 166 4.14 3.47 12.20
N PRO A 167 4.20 2.34 11.47
CA PRO A 167 3.06 1.43 11.37
C PRO A 167 2.78 0.81 12.74
N LEU A 168 1.50 0.75 13.10
CA LEU A 168 0.95 -0.07 14.19
C LEU A 168 0.52 -1.45 13.65
N SER A 169 0.12 -1.49 12.39
CA SER A 169 -0.16 -2.70 11.62
C SER A 169 0.18 -2.44 10.14
N VAL A 170 -0.18 -3.36 9.24
CA VAL A 170 -0.06 -3.10 7.80
C VAL A 170 -1.07 -2.07 7.28
N HIS A 171 -2.10 -1.74 8.07
CA HIS A 171 -3.18 -0.80 7.71
C HIS A 171 -3.21 0.46 8.58
N GLU A 172 -2.61 0.44 9.75
CA GLU A 172 -2.73 1.51 10.74
C GLU A 172 -1.38 2.15 11.04
N TRP A 173 -1.39 3.47 11.23
CA TRP A 173 -0.20 4.28 11.46
C TRP A 173 -0.35 5.17 12.68
N LEU A 174 0.73 5.28 13.45
CA LEU A 174 0.94 6.35 14.41
C LEU A 174 1.73 7.46 13.70
N PRO A 175 1.21 8.68 13.57
CA PRO A 175 1.95 9.82 13.02
C PRO A 175 3.04 10.33 13.97
#